data_AF-A0A849TQT5-F1
#
_entry.id   AF-A0A849TQT5-F1
#
_cell.length_a   1.000
_cell.length_b   1.000
_cell.length_c   1.000
_cell.angle_alpha   90.00
_cell.angle_beta   90.00
_cell.angle_gamma   90.00
#
_symmetry.space_group_name_H-M   'P 1'
#
loop_
_entity.id
_entity.type
_entity.pdbx_description
1 polymer ?
#
loop_
_entity_poly.entity_id
_entity_poly.type
_entity_poly.pdbx_seq_one_letter_code
_entity_poly.pdbx_strand_id
1 'polypeptide(L)'
;MSYIAWTTMRGARNFLVVSAIVLVSPSFETSLAHAQGTTAITPTIGIGNLGTKVTTDGQTVQITGGTRPGNGANLFHSFDQFIVGPGDAAHFLNTTPSLRTENILSRVTGGNPSSIFGTIDTLSYPEANLFLMNPAGVVFGPSATLHVGGSVAFTTANYLRLA
;
A
#
# COMPACT_ATOMS: atom_id res chain seq x y z
N MET A 1 3.07 -26.51 79.65
CA MET A 1 2.36 -27.31 78.63
C MET A 1 3.35 -28.35 78.11
N SER A 2 2.98 -29.62 78.22
CA SER A 2 3.87 -30.79 78.25
C SER A 2 4.47 -31.19 76.89
N TYR A 3 5.68 -31.74 76.92
CA TYR A 3 6.35 -32.45 75.82
C TYR A 3 5.85 -33.90 75.73
N ILE A 4 5.57 -34.37 74.52
CA ILE A 4 5.49 -35.80 74.17
C ILE A 4 6.15 -35.99 72.79
N ALA A 5 7.05 -36.96 72.70
CA ALA A 5 7.76 -37.38 71.51
C ALA A 5 7.35 -38.80 71.07
N TRP A 6 7.52 -39.05 69.76
CA TRP A 6 8.06 -40.25 69.09
C TRP A 6 7.23 -40.89 67.96
N THR A 7 7.98 -41.17 66.88
CA THR A 7 7.85 -42.24 65.85
C THR A 7 6.73 -42.13 64.79
N THR A 8 7.00 -42.28 63.49
CA THR A 8 7.46 -43.52 62.84
C THR A 8 8.05 -43.29 61.43
N MET A 9 9.10 -44.04 61.06
CA MET A 9 9.65 -44.12 59.68
C MET A 9 8.69 -44.86 58.73
N ARG A 10 8.52 -44.39 57.48
CA ARG A 10 8.15 -45.27 56.34
C ARG A 10 8.67 -44.73 54.98
N GLY A 11 9.53 -45.53 54.36
CA GLY A 11 9.44 -45.91 52.94
C GLY A 11 9.89 -44.90 51.88
N ALA A 12 11.16 -44.99 51.48
CA ALA A 12 11.61 -44.48 50.18
C ALA A 12 10.95 -45.29 49.04
N ARG A 13 10.24 -44.62 48.13
CA ARG A 13 9.81 -45.19 46.85
C ARG A 13 10.61 -44.51 45.75
N ASN A 14 11.57 -45.24 45.17
CA ASN A 14 12.29 -44.80 43.98
C ASN A 14 11.31 -44.66 42.81
N PHE A 15 11.00 -43.43 42.41
CA PHE A 15 10.40 -43.15 41.10
C PHE A 15 11.54 -42.90 40.11
N LEU A 16 11.75 -43.84 39.19
CA LEU A 16 12.57 -43.60 38.00
C LEU A 16 11.77 -42.69 37.06
N VAL A 17 12.11 -41.40 37.02
CA VAL A 17 11.63 -40.47 35.99
C VAL A 17 12.57 -40.60 34.79
N VAL A 18 12.16 -41.37 33.77
CA VAL A 18 12.85 -41.38 32.48
C VAL A 18 12.47 -40.09 31.75
N SER A 19 13.35 -39.09 31.81
CA SER A 19 13.19 -37.86 31.04
C SER A 19 13.62 -38.12 29.59
N ALA A 20 12.64 -38.14 28.67
CA ALA A 20 12.93 -38.10 27.25
C ALA A 20 13.33 -36.67 26.87
N ILE A 21 14.60 -36.46 26.53
CA ILE A 21 15.09 -35.19 25.99
C ILE A 21 14.64 -35.11 24.52
N VAL A 22 13.61 -34.30 24.26
CA VAL A 22 13.22 -33.94 22.89
C VAL A 22 14.19 -32.87 22.40
N LEU A 23 15.12 -33.24 21.53
CA LEU A 23 15.97 -32.31 20.79
C LEU A 23 15.11 -31.62 19.73
N VAL A 24 14.52 -30.48 20.09
CA VAL A 24 13.89 -29.57 19.12
C VAL A 24 15.02 -28.83 18.40
N SER A 25 15.32 -29.23 17.18
CA SER A 25 16.17 -28.45 16.28
C SER A 25 15.41 -27.18 15.86
N PRO A 26 15.93 -25.96 16.10
CA PRO A 26 15.32 -24.76 15.54
C PRO A 26 15.57 -24.74 14.03
N SER A 27 14.49 -24.89 13.25
CA SER A 27 14.50 -24.54 11.83
C SER A 27 14.68 -23.02 11.72
N PHE A 28 15.87 -22.58 11.33
CA PHE A 28 16.09 -21.19 10.97
C PHE A 28 15.54 -20.97 9.56
N GLU A 29 14.31 -20.47 9.46
CA GLU A 29 13.76 -20.00 8.19
C GLU A 29 14.51 -18.72 7.80
N THR A 30 15.43 -18.82 6.83
CA THR A 30 16.08 -17.65 6.26
C THR A 30 15.08 -16.90 5.40
N SER A 31 14.42 -15.90 5.99
CA SER A 31 13.64 -14.92 5.23
C SER A 31 14.59 -14.08 4.40
N LEU A 32 14.50 -14.19 3.06
CA LEU A 32 15.09 -13.22 2.16
C LEU A 32 14.26 -11.93 2.28
N ALA A 33 14.73 -11.02 3.14
CA ALA A 33 14.20 -9.67 3.19
C ALA A 33 14.55 -8.97 1.86
N HIS A 34 13.69 -9.08 0.87
CA HIS A 34 13.70 -8.16 -0.25
C HIS A 34 13.31 -6.79 0.29
N ALA A 35 14.17 -5.79 0.13
CA ALA A 35 13.79 -4.38 0.27
C ALA A 35 12.84 -4.04 -0.90
N GLN A 36 11.62 -4.54 -0.84
CA GLN A 36 10.55 -4.16 -1.75
C GLN A 36 10.18 -2.71 -1.42
N GLY A 37 10.15 -1.83 -2.42
CA GLY A 37 9.77 -0.44 -2.20
C GLY A 37 8.40 -0.38 -1.52
N THR A 38 8.33 0.23 -0.35
CA THR A 38 7.08 0.38 0.41
C THR A 38 6.12 1.28 -0.34
N THR A 39 4.86 0.84 -0.48
CA THR A 39 3.80 1.69 -1.03
C THR A 39 3.59 2.93 -0.16
N ALA A 40 3.63 4.10 -0.78
CA ALA A 40 3.40 5.39 -0.14
C ALA A 40 2.66 6.29 -1.13
N ILE A 41 1.35 6.40 -0.94
CA ILE A 41 0.49 7.30 -1.69
C ILE A 41 -0.17 8.22 -0.68
N THR A 42 0.12 9.51 -0.78
CA THR A 42 -0.40 10.52 0.15
C THR A 42 -0.99 11.68 -0.66
N PRO A 43 -2.17 12.20 -0.31
CA PRO A 43 -2.73 13.36 -0.99
C PRO A 43 -1.94 14.63 -0.62
N THR A 44 -1.91 15.61 -1.52
CA THR A 44 -1.40 16.95 -1.19
C THR A 44 -2.24 17.56 -0.07
N ILE A 45 -1.58 18.07 0.98
CA ILE A 45 -2.22 18.77 2.10
C ILE A 45 -1.98 20.29 1.94
N GLY A 46 -2.98 21.11 2.26
CA GLY A 46 -2.88 22.57 2.20
C GLY A 46 -3.06 23.15 0.79
N ILE A 47 -2.18 24.07 0.40
CA ILE A 47 -2.30 24.79 -0.87
C ILE A 47 -2.17 23.81 -2.05
N GLY A 48 -3.13 23.89 -2.98
CA GLY A 48 -3.15 23.00 -4.14
C GLY A 48 -3.72 21.60 -3.86
N ASN A 49 -4.32 21.37 -2.69
CA ASN A 49 -5.14 20.19 -2.46
C ASN A 49 -6.36 20.20 -3.40
N LEU A 50 -6.59 19.07 -4.09
CA LEU A 50 -7.72 18.86 -5.00
C LEU A 50 -8.79 17.93 -4.42
N GLY A 51 -8.86 17.75 -3.10
CA GLY A 51 -9.82 16.88 -2.44
C GLY A 51 -9.57 15.39 -2.70
N THR A 52 -8.34 15.01 -3.03
CA THR A 52 -7.96 13.61 -3.21
C THR A 52 -8.02 12.88 -1.88
N LYS A 53 -8.65 11.72 -1.85
CA LYS A 53 -8.78 10.85 -0.68
C LYS A 53 -8.04 9.56 -0.96
N VAL A 54 -7.27 9.11 0.03
CA VAL A 54 -6.49 7.89 -0.05
C VAL A 54 -6.82 7.03 1.16
N THR A 55 -7.21 5.77 0.92
CA THR A 55 -7.50 4.78 1.95
C THR A 55 -6.88 3.45 1.56
N THR A 56 -6.24 2.77 2.51
CA THR A 56 -5.61 1.47 2.26
C THR A 56 -6.51 0.34 2.73
N ASP A 57 -6.71 -0.65 1.86
CA ASP A 57 -7.43 -1.89 2.12
C ASP A 57 -6.54 -3.07 1.68
N GLY A 58 -5.84 -3.68 2.65
CA GLY A 58 -4.84 -4.71 2.38
C GLY A 58 -3.72 -4.19 1.46
N GLN A 59 -3.53 -4.88 0.32
CA GLN A 59 -2.54 -4.54 -0.71
C GLN A 59 -3.07 -3.50 -1.72
N THR A 60 -4.31 -3.03 -1.57
CA THR A 60 -4.91 -2.03 -2.46
C THR A 60 -5.01 -0.69 -1.78
N VAL A 61 -4.42 0.33 -2.38
CA VAL A 61 -4.63 1.73 -2.03
C VAL A 61 -5.74 2.29 -2.91
N GLN A 62 -6.89 2.55 -2.31
CA GLN A 62 -8.03 3.16 -2.98
C GLN A 62 -7.87 4.67 -3.03
N ILE A 63 -7.97 5.22 -4.24
CA ILE A 63 -7.89 6.65 -4.54
C ILE A 63 -9.28 7.11 -4.98
N THR A 64 -9.86 8.02 -4.22
CA THR A 64 -11.22 8.56 -4.45
C THR A 64 -11.24 10.09 -4.31
N GLY A 65 -12.42 10.70 -4.45
CA GLY A 65 -12.58 12.15 -4.39
C GLY A 65 -11.99 12.82 -5.62
N GLY A 66 -11.17 13.85 -5.41
CA GLY A 66 -10.66 14.69 -6.49
C GLY A 66 -11.57 15.86 -6.82
N THR A 67 -11.11 16.73 -7.71
CA THR A 67 -11.82 17.94 -8.11
C THR A 67 -12.27 17.83 -9.55
N ARG A 68 -13.52 18.22 -9.83
CA ARG A 68 -14.11 18.23 -11.16
C ARG A 68 -14.73 19.59 -11.45
N PRO A 69 -14.02 20.50 -12.13
CA PRO A 69 -14.56 21.81 -12.48
C PRO A 69 -15.85 21.67 -13.32
N GLY A 70 -16.93 22.32 -12.87
CA GLY A 70 -18.21 22.36 -13.59
C GLY A 70 -18.85 20.99 -13.88
N ASN A 71 -18.53 19.96 -13.11
CA ASN A 71 -18.96 18.58 -13.37
C ASN A 71 -18.53 18.05 -14.77
N GLY A 72 -17.51 18.66 -15.40
CA GLY A 72 -17.02 18.28 -16.73
C GLY A 72 -16.23 16.97 -16.74
N ALA A 73 -15.72 16.55 -17.88
CA ALA A 73 -15.12 15.21 -18.06
C ALA A 73 -13.74 14.99 -17.41
N ASN A 74 -13.08 16.06 -16.96
CA ASN A 74 -11.74 16.02 -16.36
C ASN A 74 -11.81 15.91 -14.83
N LEU A 75 -11.21 14.83 -14.29
CA LEU A 75 -11.06 14.59 -12.86
C LEU A 75 -9.63 14.88 -12.44
N PHE A 76 -9.43 15.75 -11.47
CA PHE A 76 -8.09 16.14 -11.02
C PHE A 76 -7.76 15.58 -9.63
N HIS A 77 -6.59 14.96 -9.52
CA HIS A 77 -6.00 14.46 -8.28
C HIS A 77 -4.64 15.12 -7.99
N SER A 78 -4.34 15.29 -6.72
CA SER A 78 -3.09 15.88 -6.24
C SER A 78 -2.50 15.05 -5.12
N PHE A 79 -1.28 14.59 -5.32
CA PHE A 79 -0.53 13.75 -4.39
C PHE A 79 0.70 14.50 -3.89
N ASP A 80 1.05 14.29 -2.62
CA ASP A 80 2.36 14.65 -2.11
C ASP A 80 3.39 13.58 -2.53
N GLN A 81 3.05 12.30 -2.31
CA GLN A 81 3.83 11.15 -2.76
C GLN A 81 2.96 10.17 -3.56
N PHE A 82 3.56 9.53 -4.56
CA PHE A 82 2.92 8.50 -5.36
C PHE A 82 3.92 7.38 -5.68
N ILE A 83 4.05 6.43 -4.76
CA ILE A 83 4.90 5.23 -4.84
C ILE A 83 3.99 4.01 -4.72
N VAL A 84 4.13 3.07 -5.66
CA VAL A 84 3.36 1.82 -5.68
C VAL A 84 4.35 0.66 -5.58
N GLY A 85 4.36 -0.02 -4.44
CA GLY A 85 5.24 -1.14 -4.15
C GLY A 85 4.90 -2.40 -4.96
N PRO A 86 5.85 -3.36 -5.08
CA PRO A 86 5.59 -4.63 -5.76
C PRO A 86 4.44 -5.39 -5.09
N GLY A 87 3.51 -5.93 -5.88
CA GLY A 87 2.34 -6.68 -5.38
C GLY A 87 1.17 -5.80 -4.93
N ASP A 88 1.41 -4.51 -4.68
CA ASP A 88 0.35 -3.57 -4.30
C ASP A 88 -0.31 -2.92 -5.52
N ALA A 89 -1.49 -2.34 -5.32
CA ALA A 89 -2.26 -1.65 -6.35
C ALA A 89 -2.69 -0.23 -5.92
N ALA A 90 -2.46 0.75 -6.78
CA ALA A 90 -3.09 2.07 -6.71
C ALA A 90 -4.38 2.05 -7.54
N HIS A 91 -5.52 1.95 -6.88
CA HIS A 91 -6.81 1.81 -7.54
C HIS A 91 -7.61 3.11 -7.51
N PHE A 92 -7.75 3.77 -8.65
CA PHE A 92 -8.64 4.90 -8.85
C PHE A 92 -10.09 4.42 -8.92
N LEU A 93 -10.81 4.60 -7.83
CA LEU A 93 -12.17 4.11 -7.67
C LEU A 93 -13.20 5.19 -8.00
N ASN A 94 -14.18 4.86 -8.84
CA ASN A 94 -15.24 5.76 -9.23
C ASN A 94 -16.37 5.78 -8.19
N THR A 95 -16.45 6.87 -7.44
CA THR A 95 -17.51 7.11 -6.46
C THR A 95 -18.64 8.01 -6.99
N THR A 96 -18.55 8.46 -8.25
CA THR A 96 -19.56 9.32 -8.90
C THR A 96 -19.93 8.78 -10.28
N PRO A 97 -20.53 7.58 -10.39
CA PRO A 97 -20.77 6.90 -11.66
C PRO A 97 -21.76 7.64 -12.59
N SER A 98 -22.54 8.58 -12.07
CA SER A 98 -23.42 9.45 -12.88
C SER A 98 -22.68 10.51 -13.70
N LEU A 99 -21.40 10.75 -13.42
CA LEU A 99 -20.57 11.71 -14.13
C LEU A 99 -19.55 10.97 -15.00
N ARG A 100 -19.60 11.23 -16.32
CA ARG A 100 -18.63 10.65 -17.25
C ARG A 100 -17.23 11.23 -17.01
N THR A 101 -16.23 10.35 -16.97
CA THR A 101 -14.82 10.73 -16.83
C THR A 101 -14.09 10.34 -18.09
N GLU A 102 -13.52 11.32 -18.79
CA GLU A 102 -12.64 11.06 -19.95
C GLU A 102 -11.18 11.06 -19.55
N ASN A 103 -10.79 11.93 -18.61
CA ASN A 103 -9.40 12.10 -18.22
C ASN A 103 -9.28 12.15 -16.69
N ILE A 104 -8.42 11.30 -16.15
CA ILE A 104 -7.92 11.36 -14.78
C ILE A 104 -6.56 12.06 -14.83
N LEU A 105 -6.51 13.28 -14.33
CA LEU A 105 -5.30 14.10 -14.31
C LEU A 105 -4.72 14.14 -12.90
N SER A 106 -3.57 13.49 -12.73
CA SER A 106 -2.87 13.35 -11.47
C SER A 106 -1.58 14.14 -11.49
N ARG A 107 -1.30 14.87 -10.41
CA ARG A 107 0.02 15.49 -10.19
C ARG A 107 0.63 15.07 -8.86
N VAL A 108 1.96 15.01 -8.82
CA VAL A 108 2.75 14.82 -7.60
C VAL A 108 3.48 16.11 -7.28
N THR A 109 3.36 16.58 -6.03
CA THR A 109 3.87 17.90 -5.60
C THR A 109 4.95 17.82 -4.52
N GLY A 110 5.17 16.67 -3.88
CA GLY A 110 6.07 16.53 -2.74
C GLY A 110 7.57 16.42 -3.08
N GLY A 111 7.95 16.61 -4.35
CA GLY A 111 9.35 16.65 -4.79
C GLY A 111 10.08 15.30 -4.85
N ASN A 112 9.40 14.20 -4.54
CA ASN A 112 9.95 12.84 -4.65
C ASN A 112 9.56 12.19 -5.98
N PRO A 113 10.46 11.41 -6.62
CA PRO A 113 10.11 10.64 -7.81
C PRO A 113 8.99 9.62 -7.54
N SER A 114 8.19 9.34 -8.57
CA SER A 114 7.21 8.26 -8.52
C SER A 114 7.85 6.93 -8.89
N SER A 115 7.94 6.02 -7.93
CA SER A 115 8.45 4.66 -8.14
C SER A 115 7.28 3.69 -8.24
N ILE A 116 7.05 3.13 -9.44
CA ILE A 116 5.94 2.24 -9.74
C ILE A 116 6.49 0.83 -9.95
N PHE A 117 6.34 -0.03 -8.96
CA PHE A 117 6.67 -1.46 -9.02
C PHE A 117 5.41 -2.33 -8.94
N GLY A 118 4.28 -1.78 -8.50
CA GLY A 118 2.98 -2.47 -8.47
C GLY A 118 2.06 -2.07 -9.61
N THR A 119 0.76 -2.18 -9.35
CA THR A 119 -0.28 -1.93 -10.35
C THR A 119 -0.87 -0.53 -10.21
N ILE A 120 -1.05 0.19 -11.32
CA ILE A 120 -1.97 1.34 -11.37
C ILE A 120 -3.23 0.87 -12.07
N ASP A 121 -4.37 0.96 -11.37
CA ASP A 121 -5.67 0.51 -11.85
C ASP A 121 -6.66 1.69 -11.95
N THR A 122 -7.24 1.89 -13.13
CA THR A 122 -8.29 2.88 -13.38
C THR A 122 -9.55 2.27 -13.99
N LEU A 123 -9.72 0.95 -13.97
CA LEU A 123 -10.84 0.27 -14.63
C LEU A 123 -12.22 0.63 -14.07
N SER A 124 -12.28 1.16 -12.84
CA SER A 124 -13.52 1.73 -12.29
C SER A 124 -14.03 2.94 -13.09
N TYR A 125 -13.19 3.55 -13.93
CA TYR A 125 -13.53 4.57 -14.92
C TYR A 125 -13.37 4.00 -16.34
N PRO A 126 -14.42 3.41 -16.94
CA PRO A 126 -14.34 2.83 -18.27
C PRO A 126 -13.84 3.84 -19.30
N GLU A 127 -12.89 3.44 -20.14
CA GLU A 127 -12.31 4.25 -21.24
C GLU A 127 -11.56 5.53 -20.81
N ALA A 128 -11.44 5.82 -19.51
CA ALA A 128 -10.77 7.03 -19.07
C ALA A 128 -9.25 6.96 -19.32
N ASN A 129 -8.71 8.06 -19.83
CA ASN A 129 -7.27 8.27 -19.97
C ASN A 129 -6.67 8.65 -18.62
N LEU A 130 -5.44 8.18 -18.36
CA LEU A 130 -4.67 8.55 -17.18
C LEU A 130 -3.49 9.44 -17.56
N PHE A 131 -3.43 10.62 -16.96
CA PHE A 131 -2.28 11.51 -17.02
C PHE A 131 -1.64 11.59 -15.64
N LEU A 132 -0.36 11.26 -15.52
CA LEU A 132 0.40 11.43 -14.28
C LEU A 132 1.61 12.33 -14.51
N MET A 133 1.63 13.43 -13.78
CA MET A 133 2.70 14.42 -13.81
C MET A 133 3.50 14.37 -12.51
N ASN A 134 4.81 14.19 -12.63
CA ASN A 134 5.73 14.35 -11.51
C ASN A 134 7.04 14.98 -11.98
N PRO A 135 7.29 16.27 -11.69
CA PRO A 135 8.54 16.94 -12.06
C PRO A 135 9.81 16.27 -11.51
N ALA A 136 9.72 15.52 -10.41
CA ALA A 136 10.84 14.79 -9.84
C ALA A 136 11.16 13.48 -10.59
N GLY A 137 10.31 13.04 -11.52
CA GLY A 137 10.50 11.82 -12.29
C GLY A 137 9.43 10.76 -12.05
N VAL A 138 9.32 9.83 -13.01
CA VAL A 138 8.50 8.62 -12.92
C VAL A 138 9.35 7.44 -13.37
N VAL A 139 9.43 6.39 -12.54
CA VAL A 139 10.22 5.18 -12.79
C VAL A 139 9.31 3.97 -12.69
N PHE A 140 9.32 3.14 -13.73
CA PHE A 140 8.62 1.86 -13.77
C PHE A 140 9.60 0.72 -13.51
N GLY A 141 9.30 -0.09 -12.50
CA GLY A 141 10.04 -1.31 -12.17
C GLY A 141 9.56 -2.52 -12.99
N PRO A 142 10.28 -3.65 -12.89
CA PRO A 142 10.01 -4.84 -13.72
C PRO A 142 8.65 -5.50 -13.49
N SER A 143 8.07 -5.33 -12.29
CA SER A 143 6.76 -5.88 -11.91
C SER A 143 5.60 -4.90 -12.14
N ALA A 144 5.88 -3.71 -12.66
CA ALA A 144 4.87 -2.69 -12.82
C ALA A 144 3.81 -3.09 -13.84
N THR A 145 2.54 -2.88 -13.51
CA THR A 145 1.42 -3.17 -14.39
C THR A 145 0.52 -1.93 -14.52
N LEU A 146 0.10 -1.62 -15.74
CA LEU A 146 -0.88 -0.58 -16.01
C LEU A 146 -2.20 -1.23 -16.43
N HIS A 147 -3.22 -1.09 -15.58
CA HIS A 147 -4.57 -1.60 -15.82
C HIS A 147 -5.53 -0.43 -16.05
N VAL A 148 -5.58 0.03 -17.29
CA VAL A 148 -6.20 1.30 -17.67
C VAL A 148 -7.24 1.08 -18.78
N GLY A 149 -8.37 1.78 -18.68
CA GLY A 149 -9.45 1.66 -19.66
C GLY A 149 -9.19 2.43 -20.96
N GLY A 150 -8.43 3.53 -20.88
CA GLY A 150 -8.05 4.37 -22.01
C GLY A 150 -6.53 4.43 -22.21
N SER A 151 -6.04 5.57 -22.69
CA SER A 151 -4.61 5.82 -22.89
C SER A 151 -3.91 6.30 -21.62
N VAL A 152 -2.58 6.20 -21.59
CA VAL A 152 -1.74 6.68 -20.48
C VAL A 152 -0.70 7.69 -20.97
N ALA A 153 -0.44 8.71 -20.16
CA ALA A 153 0.64 9.66 -20.36
C ALA A 153 1.33 9.99 -19.03
N PHE A 154 2.66 9.83 -19.02
CA PHE A 154 3.50 10.18 -17.89
C PHE A 154 4.43 11.31 -18.30
N THR A 155 4.60 12.32 -17.45
CA THR A 155 5.48 13.45 -17.77
C THR A 155 6.20 14.00 -16.54
N THR A 156 7.40 14.51 -16.78
CA THR A 156 8.20 15.28 -15.81
C THR A 156 8.05 16.79 -16.00
N ALA A 157 7.14 17.24 -16.88
CA ALA A 157 6.83 18.66 -17.01
C ALA A 157 6.13 19.20 -15.76
N ASN A 158 6.12 20.52 -15.60
CA ASN A 158 5.41 21.20 -14.50
C ASN A 158 3.94 21.50 -14.84
N TYR A 159 3.54 21.37 -16.12
CA TYR A 159 2.18 21.61 -16.57
C TYR A 159 1.81 20.71 -17.75
N LEU A 160 0.52 20.42 -17.88
CA LEU A 160 -0.10 19.79 -19.05
C LEU A 160 -0.95 20.84 -19.75
N ARG A 161 -0.79 20.97 -21.06
CA ARG A 161 -1.67 21.78 -21.90
C ARG A 161 -2.69 20.86 -22.56
N LEU A 162 -3.96 21.02 -22.20
CA LEU A 162 -5.07 20.35 -22.87
C LEU A 162 -5.45 21.17 -24.11
N ALA A 163 -5.70 20.48 -25.21
CA ALA A 163 -6.11 21.08 -26.48
C ALA A 163 -7.63 21.17 -26.58
#